data_AF-A0A268RAR3-F1
#
_entry.id   AF-A0A268RAR3-F1
#
_cell.length_a   1.000
_cell.length_b   1.000
_cell.length_c   1.000
_cell.angle_alpha   90.00
_cell.angle_beta   90.00
_cell.angle_gamma   90.00
#
_symmetry.space_group_name_H-M   'P 1'
#
loop_
_entity.id
_entity.type
_entity.pdbx_description
1 polymer ?
#
loop_
_entity_poly.entity_id
_entity_poly.type
_entity_poly.pdbx_seq_one_letter_code
_entity_poly.pdbx_strand_id
1 'polypeptide(L)'
;GKAEEQEAALVFYNNTYHPNTGIDIATKDGESFDVLAALSGKVTKVEEDSLLGNVIEVEHDKGIVTQYQSVTEMNVEVGDQVEQGDVLAKA
;
A
#
# COMPACT_ATOMS: atom_id res chain seq x y z
N GLY A 1 -16.70 16.12 -4.94
CA GLY A 1 -17.26 14.79 -4.71
C GLY A 1 -18.71 14.94 -4.29
N LYS A 2 -19.56 14.04 -4.74
CA LYS A 2 -20.93 13.89 -4.22
C LYS A 2 -20.86 13.31 -2.80
N ALA A 3 -21.91 13.51 -2.00
CA ALA A 3 -21.94 13.02 -0.62
C ALA A 3 -21.72 11.50 -0.54
N GLU A 4 -22.34 10.74 -1.43
CA GLU A 4 -22.19 9.28 -1.54
C GLU A 4 -20.74 8.85 -1.83
N GLU A 5 -20.02 9.60 -2.67
CA GLU A 5 -18.62 9.33 -3.00
C GLU A 5 -17.70 9.61 -1.80
N GLN A 6 -18.04 10.62 -0.99
CA GLN A 6 -17.28 10.94 0.22
C GLN A 6 -17.52 9.92 1.32
N GLU A 7 -18.75 9.43 1.48
CA GLU A 7 -19.10 8.38 2.42
C GLU A 7 -18.39 7.06 2.09
N ALA A 8 -18.34 6.69 0.80
CA ALA A 8 -17.64 5.49 0.33
C ALA A 8 -16.10 5.56 0.49
N ALA A 9 -15.53 6.76 0.70
CA ALA A 9 -14.10 6.97 0.89
C ALA A 9 -13.69 7.02 2.38
N LEU A 10 -14.56 6.62 3.30
CA LEU A 10 -14.26 6.54 4.72
C LEU A 10 -13.81 5.13 5.12
N VAL A 11 -12.75 5.07 5.93
CA VAL A 11 -12.33 3.88 6.65
C VAL A 11 -12.99 3.88 8.02
N PHE A 12 -13.66 2.79 8.39
CA PHE A 12 -14.27 2.61 9.71
C PHE A 12 -13.43 1.68 10.57
N TYR A 13 -12.92 2.19 11.70
CA TYR A 13 -12.12 1.42 12.64
C TYR A 13 -12.35 1.93 14.08
N ASN A 14 -12.37 1.02 15.05
CA ASN A 14 -12.53 1.34 16.47
C ASN A 14 -13.65 2.37 16.76
N ASN A 15 -14.81 2.13 16.15
CA ASN A 15 -16.01 2.97 16.28
C ASN A 15 -15.83 4.43 15.84
N THR A 16 -14.83 4.71 14.99
CA THR A 16 -14.48 6.02 14.44
C THR A 16 -14.33 5.93 12.91
N TYR A 17 -14.68 7.00 12.20
CA TYR A 17 -14.47 7.12 10.76
C TYR A 17 -13.25 7.98 10.47
N HIS A 18 -12.43 7.53 9.53
CA HIS A 18 -11.23 8.21 9.06
C HIS A 18 -11.31 8.40 7.54
N PRO A 19 -10.83 9.53 6.99
CA PRO A 19 -10.67 9.65 5.55
C PRO A 19 -9.67 8.61 5.03
N ASN A 20 -10.00 7.91 3.94
CA ASN A 20 -9.02 7.10 3.22
C ASN A 20 -7.96 8.03 2.59
N THR A 21 -6.68 7.72 2.80
CA THR A 21 -5.54 8.53 2.33
C THR A 21 -4.87 7.96 1.09
N GLY A 22 -5.48 6.96 0.45
CA GLY A 22 -4.96 6.23 -0.70
C GLY A 22 -6.08 5.63 -1.55
N ILE A 23 -5.84 4.43 -2.06
CA ILE A 23 -6.79 3.64 -2.84
C ILE A 23 -6.68 2.17 -2.42
N ASP A 24 -7.83 1.50 -2.36
CA ASP A 24 -7.90 0.07 -2.09
C ASP A 24 -8.11 -0.68 -3.40
N ILE A 25 -7.32 -1.72 -3.64
CA ILE A 25 -7.35 -2.53 -4.87
C ILE A 25 -7.59 -3.98 -4.46
N ALA A 26 -8.60 -4.60 -5.06
CA ALA A 26 -8.91 -6.01 -4.85
C ALA A 26 -9.39 -6.64 -6.16
N THR A 27 -9.13 -7.93 -6.33
CA THR A 27 -9.77 -8.73 -7.38
C THR A 27 -11.23 -8.98 -7.02
N LYS A 28 -12.10 -9.19 -8.02
CA LYS A 28 -13.53 -9.43 -7.79
C LYS A 28 -13.79 -10.64 -6.89
N ASP A 29 -12.95 -11.65 -7.02
CA ASP A 29 -13.11 -12.95 -6.37
C ASP A 29 -12.20 -13.11 -5.13
N GLY A 30 -11.44 -12.06 -4.76
CA GLY A 30 -10.51 -12.09 -3.62
C GLY A 30 -9.27 -12.97 -3.85
N GLU A 31 -8.98 -13.31 -5.11
CA GLU A 31 -7.74 -13.99 -5.49
C GLU A 31 -6.53 -13.10 -5.27
N SER A 32 -5.44 -13.71 -4.82
CA SER A 32 -4.18 -13.02 -4.59
C SER A 32 -3.52 -12.57 -5.89
N PHE A 33 -2.85 -11.43 -5.85
CA PHE A 33 -2.18 -10.82 -6.99
C PHE A 33 -0.85 -10.15 -6.60
N ASP A 34 -0.01 -9.92 -7.60
CA ASP A 34 1.28 -9.25 -7.39
C ASP A 34 1.10 -7.76 -7.13
N VAL A 35 1.73 -7.27 -6.08
CA VAL A 35 1.85 -5.86 -5.76
C VAL A 35 3.17 -5.35 -6.32
N LEU A 36 3.08 -4.45 -7.29
CA LEU A 36 4.24 -3.95 -8.03
C LEU A 36 4.68 -2.57 -7.54
N ALA A 37 5.98 -2.30 -7.64
CA ALA A 37 6.53 -0.97 -7.45
C ALA A 37 5.95 -0.01 -8.50
N ALA A 38 5.27 1.03 -8.02
CA ALA A 38 4.58 2.00 -8.88
C ALA A 38 5.59 2.91 -9.60
N LEU A 39 6.76 3.10 -8.99
CA LEU A 39 7.87 3.89 -9.49
C LEU A 39 9.19 3.30 -8.96
N SER A 40 10.29 3.45 -9.69
CA SER A 40 11.62 3.03 -9.23
C SER A 40 12.05 3.82 -8.00
N GLY A 41 12.73 3.18 -7.06
CA GLY A 41 13.15 3.83 -5.82
C GLY A 41 13.88 2.90 -4.86
N LYS A 42 14.02 3.37 -3.63
CA LYS A 42 14.67 2.64 -2.54
C LYS A 42 13.63 2.24 -1.49
N VAL A 43 13.65 0.98 -1.08
CA VAL A 43 12.83 0.51 0.04
C VAL A 43 13.35 1.12 1.34
N THR A 44 12.51 1.90 2.01
CA THR A 44 12.83 2.59 3.27
C THR A 44 12.21 1.93 4.49
N LYS A 45 11.15 1.13 4.30
CA LYS A 45 10.40 0.47 5.38
C LYS A 45 9.85 -0.87 4.93
N VAL A 46 10.01 -1.89 5.77
CA VAL A 46 9.37 -3.21 5.65
C VAL A 46 9.05 -3.67 7.07
N GLU A 47 7.78 -3.65 7.46
CA GLU A 47 7.37 -4.05 8.82
C GLU A 47 5.93 -4.55 8.89
N GLU A 48 5.60 -5.18 10.01
CA GLU A 48 4.22 -5.50 10.39
C GLU A 48 3.68 -4.37 11.30
N ASP A 49 2.59 -3.73 10.86
CA ASP A 49 1.88 -2.70 11.63
C ASP A 49 0.53 -3.26 12.12
N SER A 50 0.25 -3.08 13.41
CA SER A 50 -0.95 -3.64 14.05
C SER A 50 -2.28 -3.10 13.51
N LEU A 51 -2.27 -1.97 12.81
CA LEU A 51 -3.45 -1.34 12.22
C LEU A 51 -3.47 -1.52 10.69
N LEU A 52 -2.32 -1.34 10.03
CA LEU A 52 -2.21 -1.32 8.57
C LEU A 52 -1.87 -2.69 7.96
N GLY A 53 -1.58 -3.70 8.79
CA GLY A 53 -1.04 -4.97 8.35
C GLY A 53 0.43 -4.84 7.96
N ASN A 54 0.90 -5.68 7.03
CA ASN A 54 2.26 -5.52 6.53
C ASN A 54 2.37 -4.26 5.66
N VAL A 55 3.46 -3.52 5.84
CA VAL A 55 3.71 -2.24 5.17
C VAL A 55 5.08 -2.26 4.51
N ILE A 56 5.10 -1.90 3.23
CA ILE A 56 6.32 -1.56 2.48
C ILE A 56 6.26 -0.08 2.11
N GLU A 57 7.36 0.63 2.29
CA GLU A 57 7.54 2.01 1.83
C GLU A 57 8.70 2.11 0.84
N VAL A 58 8.48 2.82 -0.25
CA VAL A 58 9.49 3.10 -1.26
C VAL A 58 9.64 4.61 -1.40
N GLU A 59 10.86 5.11 -1.18
CA GLU A 59 11.22 6.50 -1.46
C GLU A 59 11.74 6.62 -2.89
N HIS A 60 11.29 7.65 -3.59
CA HIS A 60 11.67 7.97 -4.96
C HIS A 60 12.33 9.35 -5.04
N ASP A 61 12.71 9.73 -6.26
CA ASP A 61 13.23 11.06 -6.56
C ASP A 61 12.27 12.17 -6.10
N LYS A 62 12.87 13.28 -5.65
CA LYS A 62 12.17 14.52 -5.23
C LYS A 62 11.28 14.36 -4.00
N GLY A 63 11.56 13.39 -3.14
CA GLY A 63 10.84 13.19 -1.88
C GLY A 63 9.44 12.61 -2.06
N ILE A 64 9.17 11.97 -3.20
CA ILE A 64 7.94 11.21 -3.43
C ILE A 64 8.08 9.89 -2.69
N VAL A 65 7.03 9.47 -1.99
CA VAL A 65 6.97 8.21 -1.27
C VAL A 65 5.71 7.47 -1.66
N THR A 66 5.83 6.18 -1.99
CA THR A 66 4.69 5.27 -2.09
C THR A 66 4.69 4.30 -0.94
N GLN A 67 3.49 3.94 -0.49
CA GLN A 67 3.29 2.99 0.59
C GLN A 67 2.32 1.91 0.15
N TYR A 68 2.68 0.67 0.43
CA TYR A 68 1.91 -0.54 0.10
C TYR A 68 1.54 -1.20 1.42
N GLN A 69 0.25 -1.23 1.72
CA GLN A 69 -0.29 -1.71 3.00
C GLN A 69 -1.17 -2.93 2.79
N SER A 70 -1.48 -3.66 3.87
CA SER A 70 -2.30 -4.87 3.84
C SER A 70 -1.78 -5.93 2.86
N VAL A 71 -0.46 -5.98 2.65
CA VAL A 71 0.20 -6.95 1.77
C VAL A 71 0.58 -8.23 2.51
N THR A 72 0.95 -9.27 1.78
CA THR A 72 1.47 -10.54 2.26
C THR A 72 2.72 -10.92 1.46
N GLU A 73 3.48 -11.92 1.89
CA GLU A 73 4.66 -12.42 1.15
C GLU A 73 5.60 -11.30 0.67
N MET A 74 6.06 -10.45 1.60
CA MET A 74 6.99 -9.34 1.28
C MET A 74 8.31 -9.91 0.78
N ASN A 75 8.68 -9.59 -0.46
CA ASN A 75 9.84 -10.15 -1.17
C ASN A 75 11.03 -9.18 -1.24
N VAL A 76 11.01 -8.13 -0.41
CA VAL A 76 12.02 -7.06 -0.38
C VAL A 76 12.42 -6.74 1.06
N GLU A 77 13.60 -6.15 1.22
CA GLU A 77 14.12 -5.70 2.52
C GLU A 77 14.50 -4.21 2.49
N VAL A 78 14.60 -3.61 3.68
CA VAL A 78 14.99 -2.20 3.81
C VAL A 78 16.40 -2.02 3.24
N GLY A 79 16.53 -1.09 2.28
CA GLY A 79 17.79 -0.82 1.59
C GLY A 79 17.77 -1.21 0.11
N ASP A 80 16.87 -2.11 -0.29
CA ASP A 80 16.77 -2.60 -1.67
C ASP A 80 16.47 -1.47 -2.65
N GLN A 81 17.04 -1.59 -3.85
CA GLN A 81 16.68 -0.79 -5.01
C GLN A 81 15.67 -1.58 -5.83
N VAL A 82 14.53 -0.95 -6.13
CA VAL A 82 13.47 -1.55 -6.94
C VAL A 82 13.24 -0.72 -8.19
N GLU A 83 13.00 -1.38 -9.31
CA GLU A 83 12.57 -0.76 -10.55
C GLU A 83 11.04 -0.70 -10.63
N GLN A 84 10.52 0.27 -11.36
CA GLN A 84 9.09 0.33 -11.66
C GLN A 84 8.61 -0.98 -12.28
N GLY A 85 7.57 -1.58 -11.69
CA GLY A 85 7.02 -2.86 -12.12
C GLY A 85 7.60 -4.08 -11.42
N ASP A 86 8.64 -3.92 -10.59
CA ASP A 86 9.16 -5.03 -9.77
C ASP A 86 8.13 -5.50 -8.76
N VAL A 87 8.07 -6.81 -8.54
CA VAL A 87 7.18 -7.42 -7.54
C VAL A 87 7.74 -7.15 -6.14
N LEU A 88 6.95 -6.46 -5.32
CA LEU A 88 7.28 -6.15 -3.94
C LEU A 88 6.72 -7.20 -2.97
N ALA A 89 5.48 -7.63 -3.23
CA ALA A 89 4.69 -8.45 -2.33
C ALA A 89 3.49 -9.08 -3.05
N LYS A 90 2.68 -9.83 -2.31
CA LYS A 90 1.33 -10.26 -2.70
C LYS A 90 0.28 -9.44 -1.97
N ALA A 91 -0.92 -9.36 -2.53
CA ALA A 91 -2.13 -8.90 -1.83
C ALA A 91 -3.15 -10.03 -1.76
#